data_AF-A0A5C1I0V7-F1
#
_entry.id   AF-A0A5C1I0V7-F1
#
_cell.length_a   1.000
_cell.length_b   1.000
_cell.length_c   1.000
_cell.angle_alpha   90.00
_cell.angle_beta   90.00
_cell.angle_gamma   90.00
#
_symmetry.space_group_name_H-M   'P 1'
#
loop_
_entity.id
_entity.type
_entity.pdbx_description
1 polymer ?
#
loop_
_entity_poly.entity_id
_entity_poly.type
_entity_poly.pdbx_seq_one_letter_code
_entity_poly.pdbx_strand_id
1 'polypeptide(L)' 'MSESVTKNIYITDLNTDLTFLGEVKSFEKKDENVTVLLNNVTVYEYSSSNFLYSQPEISLSGPASRFHIEDAV' A
#
# COMPACT_ATOMS: atom_id res chain seq x y z
N MET A 1 -22.71 8.93 13.88
CA MET A 1 -22.28 8.53 12.53
C MET A 1 -20.78 8.35 12.59
N SER A 2 -20.30 7.12 12.43
CA SER A 2 -18.86 6.85 12.45
C SER A 2 -18.36 7.15 11.05
N GLU A 3 -17.70 8.29 10.85
CA GLU A 3 -16.89 8.50 9.65
C GLU A 3 -15.80 7.43 9.66
N SER A 4 -15.98 6.40 8.85
CA SER A 4 -14.86 5.53 8.49
C SER A 4 -13.88 6.43 7.75
N VAL A 5 -12.85 6.90 8.45
CA VAL A 5 -11.75 7.63 7.82
C VAL A 5 -11.07 6.64 6.88
N THR A 6 -11.48 6.64 5.62
CA THR A 6 -10.83 5.86 4.58
C THR A 6 -9.47 6.50 4.35
N LYS A 7 -8.45 5.89 4.96
CA LYS A 7 -7.09 6.41 4.89
C LYS A 7 -6.46 5.93 3.59
N ASN A 8 -6.26 6.85 2.64
CA ASN A 8 -5.42 6.57 1.47
C ASN A 8 -3.96 6.59 1.87
N ILE A 9 -3.20 5.60 1.41
CA ILE A 9 -1.76 5.50 1.67
C ILE A 9 -1.01 5.15 0.40
N TYR A 10 0.25 5.56 0.38
CA TYR A 10 1.27 5.03 -0.52
C TYR A 10 2.04 3.93 0.22
N ILE A 11 2.19 2.78 -0.43
CA ILE A 11 3.11 1.72 0.01
C ILE A 11 4.15 1.53 -1.08
N THR A 12 5.41 1.81 -0.79
CA THR A 12 6.52 1.51 -1.70
C THR A 12 7.19 0.22 -1.26
N ASP A 13 7.26 -0.73 -2.18
CA ASP A 13 7.98 -1.99 -2.01
C ASP A 13 9.41 -1.85 -2.56
N LEU A 14 10.37 -1.75 -1.64
CA LEU A 14 11.78 -1.51 -1.96
C LEU A 14 12.46 -2.69 -2.69
N ASN A 15 11.84 -3.88 -2.70
CA ASN A 15 12.40 -5.03 -3.41
C ASN A 15 11.96 -5.06 -4.88
N THR A 16 10.80 -4.49 -5.21
CA THR A 16 10.22 -4.57 -6.56
C THR A 16 10.24 -3.24 -7.30
N ASP A 17 10.67 -2.16 -6.65
CA ASP A 17 10.62 -0.79 -7.19
C ASP A 17 9.20 -0.37 -7.58
N LEU A 18 8.20 -0.80 -6.81
CA LEU A 18 6.78 -0.51 -7.05
C LEU A 18 6.18 0.33 -5.92
N THR A 19 5.31 1.26 -6.29
CA THR A 19 4.50 2.06 -5.36
C THR A 19 3.03 1.77 -5.56
N PHE A 20 2.34 1.42 -4.48
CA PHE A 20 0.92 1.11 -4.43
C PHE A 20 0.18 2.25 -3.72
N LEU A 21 -0.67 2.96 -4.44
CA LEU A 21 -1.61 3.93 -3.88
C LEU A 21 -2.96 3.25 -3.69
N GLY A 22 -3.53 3.29 -2.49
CA GLY A 22 -4.87 2.77 -2.28
C GLY A 22 -5.44 3.06 -0.90
N GLU A 23 -6.68 2.65 -0.71
CA GLU A 23 -7.43 2.80 0.53
C GLU A 23 -7.13 1.65 1.49
N VAL A 24 -6.73 1.94 2.73
CA VAL A 24 -6.48 0.90 3.74
C VAL A 24 -7.79 0.20 4.11
N LYS A 25 -7.91 -1.08 3.76
CA LYS A 25 -9.00 -1.95 4.19
C LYS A 25 -8.66 -2.69 5.48
N SER A 26 -7.44 -3.21 5.60
CA SER A 26 -6.92 -3.77 6.86
C SER A 26 -5.41 -3.61 6.94
N PHE A 27 -4.91 -3.53 8.18
CA PHE A 27 -3.49 -3.48 8.47
C PHE A 27 -3.22 -4.38 9.67
N GLU A 28 -2.35 -5.36 9.48
CA GLU A 28 -1.92 -6.28 10.53
C GLU A 28 -0.40 -6.27 10.64
N LYS A 29 0.09 -6.20 11.87
CA LYS A 29 1.51 -6.36 12.17
C LYS A 29 1.68 -7.52 13.13
N LYS A 30 2.44 -8.53 12.72
CA LYS A 30 2.75 -9.70 13.54
C LYS A 30 4.25 -9.95 13.50
N ASP A 31 4.87 -9.88 14.67
CA ASP A 31 6.32 -9.94 14.83
C ASP A 31 7.01 -8.86 13.96
N GLU A 32 7.89 -9.28 13.05
CA GLU A 32 8.59 -8.41 12.09
C GLU A 32 7.87 -8.28 10.75
N ASN A 33 6.74 -8.97 10.56
CA ASN A 33 5.98 -8.95 9.33
C ASN A 33 4.79 -7.99 9.41
N VAL A 34 4.50 -7.36 8.29
CA VAL A 34 3.31 -6.55 8.03
C VAL A 34 2.52 -7.20 6.92
N THR A 35 1.20 -7.19 7.09
CA THR A 35 0.22 -7.48 6.04
C THR A 35 -0.70 -6.29 5.90
N VAL A 36 -0.80 -5.74 4.70
CA VAL A 36 -1.72 -4.65 4.37
C VAL A 36 -2.64 -5.07 3.25
N LEU A 37 -3.94 -4.87 3.46
CA LEU A 37 -4.95 -5.03 2.43
C LEU A 37 -5.39 -3.63 1.98
N LEU A 38 -5.20 -3.34 0.69
CA LEU A 38 -5.63 -2.09 0.08
C LEU A 38 -6.77 -2.34 -0.90
N ASN A 39 -7.69 -1.38 -0.98
CA ASN A 39 -8.71 -1.28 -2.01
C ASN A 39 -8.39 -0.15 -3.00
N ASN A 40 -9.05 -0.17 -4.16
CA ASN A 40 -8.98 0.89 -5.17
C ASN A 40 -7.53 1.24 -5.53
N VAL A 41 -6.74 0.19 -5.80
CA VAL A 41 -5.28 0.29 -5.84
C VAL A 41 -4.81 0.72 -7.21
N THR A 42 -3.94 1.72 -7.24
CA THR A 42 -3.18 2.13 -8.41
C THR A 42 -1.70 1.85 -8.18
N VAL A 43 -1.06 1.18 -9.14
CA VAL A 43 0.34 0.76 -9.05
C VAL A 43 1.19 1.60 -10.00
N TYR A 44 2.30 2.10 -9.47
CA TYR A 44 3.28 2.91 -10.17
C TYR A 44 4.67 2.26 -10.07
N GLU A 45 5.52 2.54 -11.05
CA GLU A 45 6.97 2.32 -10.92
C GLU A 45 7.56 3.39 -10.01
N TYR A 46 8.29 3.00 -8.97
CA TYR A 46 8.80 3.91 -7.94
C TYR A 46 9.81 4.91 -8.51
N SER A 47 10.76 4.44 -9.32
CA SER A 47 11.83 5.26 -9.88
C SER A 47 11.35 6.35 -10.84
N SER A 48 10.28 6.11 -11.59
CA SER A 48 9.80 7.02 -12.65
C SER A 48 8.41 7.62 -12.37
N SER A 49 7.70 7.14 -11.35
CA SER A 49 6.30 7.47 -11.08
C SER A 49 5.35 7.17 -12.25
N ASN A 50 5.76 6.30 -13.18
CA ASN A 50 4.92 5.89 -14.30
C ASN A 50 3.80 4.98 -13.80
N PHE A 51 2.57 5.27 -14.22
CA PHE A 51 1.44 4.38 -14.02
C PHE A 51 1.69 3.04 -14.74
N LEU A 52 1.45 1.94 -14.02
CA LEU A 52 1.55 0.59 -14.57
C LEU A 52 0.17 0.00 -14.79
N TYR A 53 -0.61 -0.13 -13.71
CA TYR A 53 -1.96 -0.70 -13.75
C TYR A 53 -2.77 -0.34 -12.50
N SER A 54 -4.08 -0.61 -12.54
CA SER A 54 -4.99 -0.47 -11.39
C SER A 54 -5.75 -1.77 -11.14
N GLN A 55 -6.04 -2.07 -9.88
CA GLN A 55 -6.80 -3.25 -9.49
C GLN A 55 -7.68 -2.97 -8.26
N PRO A 56 -8.80 -3.69 -8.10
CA PRO A 56 -9.78 -3.37 -7.06
C PRO A 56 -9.25 -3.63 -5.65
N GLU A 57 -8.38 -4.62 -5.47
CA GLU A 57 -7.83 -5.02 -4.17
C GLU A 57 -6.42 -5.57 -4.35
N ILE A 58 -5.53 -5.31 -3.41
CA ILE A 58 -4.23 -6.00 -3.30
C ILE A 58 -3.92 -6.32 -1.84
N SER A 59 -3.30 -7.48 -1.62
CA SER A 59 -2.70 -7.84 -0.34
C SER A 59 -1.18 -7.80 -0.46
N LEU A 60 -0.52 -7.01 0.39
CA LEU A 60 0.93 -6.92 0.50
C LEU A 60 1.35 -7.52 1.83
N SER A 61 2.20 -8.54 1.80
CA SER A 61 2.72 -9.21 2.99
C SER A 61 4.23 -9.38 2.93
N GLY A 62 4.90 -9.13 4.05
CA GLY A 62 6.35 -9.31 4.17
C GLY A 62 6.97 -8.57 5.35
N PRO A 63 8.31 -8.55 5.44
CA PRO A 63 9.03 -7.85 6.51
C PRO A 63 8.70 -6.36 6.50
N ALA A 64 8.48 -5.76 7.66
CA ALA A 64 8.16 -4.33 7.76
C ALA A 64 9.27 -3.42 7.19
N SER A 65 10.53 -3.89 7.17
CA SER A 65 11.66 -3.18 6.56
C SER A 65 11.60 -3.09 5.03
N ARG A 66 10.79 -3.92 4.38
CA ARG A 66 10.60 -3.92 2.91
C ARG A 66 9.69 -2.79 2.44
N PHE A 67 8.76 -2.38 3.28
CA PHE A 67 7.69 -1.46 2.90
C PHE A 67 7.93 -0.08 3.49
N HIS A 68 7.96 0.92 2.63
CA HIS A 68 7.85 2.31 3.05
C HIS A 68 6.38 2.74 2.93
N ILE A 69 5.78 3.21 4.02
CA ILE A 69 4.34 3.56 4.06
C ILE A 69 4.19 5.04 4.40
N GLU A 70 3.47 5.76 3.55
CA GLU A 70 3.22 7.20 3.69
C GLU A 70 1.73 7.50 3.52
N ASP A 71 1.27 8.57 4.17
CA ASP A 71 -0.11 9.02 4.04
C ASP A 71 -0.29 9.77 2.71
N ALA A 72 -1.32 9.40 1.96
CA ALA A 72 -1.68 10.14 0.75
C ALA A 72 -2.50 11.38 1.14
N VAL A 73 -1.93 12.57 0.89
CA VAL A 73 -2.54 13.89 1.16
C VAL A 73 -3.59 14.24 0.10
#